data_AF-A0A965B7K5-F1
#
_entry.id   AF-A0A965B7K5-F1
#
_cell.length_a   1.000
_cell.length_b   1.000
_cell.length_c   1.000
_cell.angle_alpha   90.00
_cell.angle_beta   90.00
_cell.angle_gamma   90.00
#
_symmetry.space_group_name_H-M   'P 1'
#
loop_
_entity.id
_entity.type
_entity.pdbx_description
1 polymer ?
#
loop_
_entity_poly.entity_id
_entity_poly.type
_entity_poly.pdbx_seq_one_letter_code
_entity_poly.pdbx_strand_id
1 'polypeptide(L)'
;MSRDPGVRKAAKRARRRKRQAARDSSWVPEPLYHELIAPQVRDEGEDSTADTDPVAEAVAGVDEVMADRGWVLDAASLSEGLVSWVYPPSAVDFEDRAVEPVTRIWIAVRGGDEAVLALGATVVGSGAADGEPYRIEADRLGDALVALESYRAGDPRPVLS
;
A
#
# COMPACT_ATOMS: atom_id res chain seq x y z
N MET A 1 -40.95 17.89 -22.66
CA MET A 1 -40.18 18.75 -21.72
C MET A 1 -38.93 17.98 -21.28
N SER A 2 -37.82 18.13 -21.99
CA SER A 2 -36.54 17.49 -21.65
C SER A 2 -35.71 18.48 -20.82
N ARG A 3 -35.31 18.12 -19.60
CA ARG A 3 -34.48 18.97 -18.73
C ARG A 3 -33.01 18.69 -19.02
N ASP A 4 -32.31 19.74 -19.42
CA ASP A 4 -30.91 19.79 -19.81
C ASP A 4 -29.95 19.37 -18.66
N PRO A 5 -29.09 18.36 -18.86
CA PRO A 5 -28.17 17.83 -17.84
C PRO A 5 -26.95 18.73 -17.54
N GLY A 6 -26.70 19.77 -18.33
CA GLY A 6 -25.49 20.60 -18.21
C GLY A 6 -25.41 21.44 -16.92
N VAL A 7 -26.54 21.97 -16.44
CA VAL A 7 -26.56 22.94 -15.32
C VAL A 7 -26.31 22.29 -13.95
N ARG A 8 -26.63 20.99 -13.80
CA ARG A 8 -26.39 20.23 -12.54
C ARG A 8 -24.90 19.95 -12.30
N LYS A 9 -24.12 19.74 -13.37
CA LYS A 9 -22.67 19.46 -13.28
C LYS A 9 -21.88 20.66 -12.74
N ALA A 10 -22.23 21.88 -13.16
CA ALA A 10 -21.54 23.09 -12.73
C ALA A 10 -21.79 23.44 -11.24
N ALA A 11 -23.03 23.29 -10.76
CA ALA A 11 -23.37 23.53 -9.37
C ALA A 11 -22.70 22.53 -8.40
N LYS A 12 -22.50 21.26 -8.82
CA LYS A 12 -21.79 20.24 -8.05
C LYS A 12 -20.28 20.55 -7.97
N ARG A 13 -19.67 21.03 -9.05
CA ARG A 13 -18.26 21.47 -9.09
C ARG A 13 -17.99 22.66 -8.16
N ALA A 14 -18.89 23.63 -8.13
CA ALA A 14 -18.76 24.79 -7.25
C ALA A 14 -18.83 24.42 -5.76
N ARG A 15 -19.69 23.45 -5.39
CA ARG A 15 -19.74 22.90 -4.01
C ARG A 15 -18.51 22.07 -3.65
N ARG A 16 -17.92 21.34 -4.61
CA ARG A 16 -16.69 20.55 -4.42
C ARG A 16 -15.50 21.46 -4.14
N ARG A 17 -15.30 22.52 -4.92
CA ARG A 17 -14.17 23.45 -4.73
C ARG A 17 -14.20 24.18 -3.39
N LYS A 18 -15.39 24.52 -2.88
CA LYS A 18 -15.55 25.18 -1.57
C LYS A 18 -15.30 24.25 -0.37
N ARG A 19 -15.39 22.93 -0.57
CA ARG A 19 -15.06 21.91 0.44
C ARG A 19 -13.62 21.42 0.38
N GLN A 20 -12.97 21.57 -0.79
CA GLN A 20 -11.57 21.21 -1.01
C GLN A 20 -10.63 22.08 -0.16
N ALA A 21 -10.88 23.39 -0.06
CA ALA A 21 -10.04 24.34 0.66
C ALA A 21 -10.06 24.22 2.20
N ALA A 22 -10.72 23.19 2.76
CA ALA A 22 -10.87 23.01 4.21
C ALA A 22 -10.41 21.62 4.69
N ARG A 23 -9.81 20.79 3.82
CA ARG A 23 -9.47 19.37 4.10
C ARG A 23 -8.03 18.99 3.71
N ASP A 24 -7.13 19.95 3.66
CA ASP A 24 -5.69 19.78 3.36
C ASP A 24 -4.90 19.13 4.53
N SER A 25 -5.36 18.04 5.16
CA SER A 25 -4.67 17.50 6.36
C SER A 25 -4.68 15.98 6.52
N SER A 26 -4.87 15.21 5.45
CA SER A 26 -4.52 13.77 5.44
C SER A 26 -3.76 13.45 4.15
N TRP A 27 -2.82 14.33 3.84
CA TRP A 27 -1.91 14.22 2.72
C TRP A 27 -0.82 13.22 3.08
N VAL A 28 -0.58 12.25 2.21
CA VAL A 28 0.56 11.34 2.31
C VAL A 28 1.83 12.22 2.41
N PRO A 29 2.77 11.96 3.35
CA PRO A 29 3.92 12.84 3.54
C PRO A 29 4.89 12.90 2.35
N GLU A 30 5.35 14.12 2.07
CA GLU A 30 6.22 14.53 0.95
C GLU A 30 7.56 13.76 0.76
N PRO A 31 8.28 13.25 1.78
CA PRO A 31 9.61 12.70 1.53
C PRO A 31 9.62 11.34 0.80
N LEU A 32 8.49 10.63 0.74
CA LEU A 32 8.36 9.40 -0.07
C LEU A 32 8.04 9.67 -1.55
N TYR A 33 7.59 10.89 -1.89
CA TYR A 33 7.26 11.25 -3.27
C TYR A 33 8.51 11.43 -4.13
N HIS A 34 9.62 11.90 -3.56
CA HIS A 34 10.75 12.35 -4.36
C HIS A 34 11.69 11.20 -4.79
N GLU A 35 11.62 10.05 -4.12
CA GLU A 35 12.42 8.86 -4.45
C GLU A 35 11.61 7.81 -5.24
N LEU A 36 10.30 7.70 -4.99
CA LEU A 36 9.41 6.76 -5.70
C LEU A 36 8.79 7.33 -6.98
N ILE A 37 8.74 8.66 -7.15
CA ILE A 37 8.07 9.37 -8.27
C ILE A 37 9.02 10.41 -8.89
N ALA A 38 10.30 10.08 -9.04
CA ALA A 38 11.16 10.82 -9.96
C ALA A 38 11.13 10.11 -11.32
N PRO A 39 10.29 10.54 -12.29
CA PRO A 39 10.53 10.15 -13.67
C PRO A 39 11.95 10.59 -14.02
N GLN A 40 12.82 9.64 -14.37
CA GLN A 40 14.08 10.00 -14.99
C GLN A 40 13.73 10.86 -16.21
N VAL A 41 14.14 12.13 -16.15
CA VAL A 41 13.82 13.15 -17.14
C VAL A 41 14.23 12.62 -18.51
N ARG A 42 13.24 12.22 -19.32
CA ARG A 42 13.41 12.05 -20.75
C ARG A 42 12.74 13.21 -21.45
N ASP A 43 13.62 13.99 -22.04
CA ASP A 43 13.39 15.19 -22.82
C ASP A 43 12.56 14.89 -24.08
N GLU A 44 11.58 15.77 -24.28
CA GLU A 44 10.92 16.20 -25.51
C GLU A 44 10.32 15.17 -26.50
N GLY A 45 8.99 15.08 -26.46
CA GLY A 45 8.17 14.89 -27.66
C GLY A 45 7.27 13.65 -27.61
N GLU A 46 5.98 13.88 -27.85
CA GLU A 46 4.97 12.87 -28.23
C GLU A 46 4.13 12.25 -27.09
N ASP A 47 3.01 12.91 -26.83
CA ASP A 47 1.68 12.33 -26.60
C ASP A 47 1.56 11.07 -25.70
N SER A 48 1.46 11.28 -24.38
CA SER A 48 0.83 10.29 -23.50
C SER A 48 0.35 10.95 -22.20
N THR A 49 -0.81 11.59 -22.24
CA THR A 49 -1.60 11.81 -21.01
C THR A 49 -2.31 10.52 -20.67
N ALA A 50 -1.57 9.53 -20.16
CA ALA A 50 -2.14 8.29 -19.68
C ALA A 50 -3.00 8.56 -18.42
N ASP A 51 -4.26 8.10 -18.46
CA ASP A 51 -5.12 7.88 -17.29
C ASP A 51 -4.46 6.81 -16.38
N THR A 52 -3.36 7.14 -15.70
CA THR A 52 -2.73 6.21 -14.75
C THR A 52 -3.48 6.28 -13.43
N ASP A 53 -3.99 5.13 -12.97
CA ASP A 53 -4.63 5.00 -11.66
C ASP A 53 -3.59 5.25 -10.56
N PRO A 54 -3.74 6.29 -9.71
CA PRO A 54 -2.77 6.61 -8.67
C PRO A 54 -2.59 5.47 -7.65
N VAL A 55 -3.59 4.60 -7.49
CA VAL A 55 -3.47 3.40 -6.64
C VAL A 55 -2.51 2.39 -7.27
N ALA A 56 -2.61 2.19 -8.58
CA ALA A 56 -1.74 1.27 -9.30
C ALA A 56 -0.28 1.75 -9.30
N GLU A 57 -0.06 3.06 -9.45
CA GLU A 57 1.27 3.67 -9.36
C GLU A 57 1.88 3.51 -7.96
N ALA A 58 1.10 3.77 -6.91
CA ALA A 58 1.56 3.60 -5.53
C ALA A 58 1.95 2.14 -5.21
N VAL A 59 1.16 1.16 -5.69
CA VAL A 59 1.47 -0.26 -5.51
C VAL A 59 2.72 -0.67 -6.29
N ALA A 60 2.91 -0.16 -7.51
CA ALA A 60 4.11 -0.43 -8.30
C ALA A 60 5.38 0.11 -7.64
N GLY A 61 5.34 1.32 -7.07
CA GLY A 61 6.47 1.88 -6.32
C GLY A 61 6.80 1.05 -5.07
N VAL A 62 5.79 0.51 -4.38
CA VAL A 62 6.04 -0.42 -3.27
C VAL A 62 6.65 -1.73 -3.80
N ASP A 63 6.14 -2.31 -4.89
CA ASP A 63 6.67 -3.55 -5.46
C ASP A 63 8.17 -3.47 -5.78
N GLU A 64 8.62 -2.35 -6.36
CA GLU A 64 10.04 -2.10 -6.66
C GLU A 64 10.90 -2.10 -5.38
N VAL A 65 10.49 -1.35 -4.35
CA VAL A 65 11.19 -1.32 -3.05
C VAL A 65 11.23 -2.71 -2.40
N MET A 66 10.14 -3.46 -2.51
CA MET A 66 10.03 -4.80 -1.95
C MET A 66 10.98 -5.77 -2.65
N ALA A 67 11.01 -5.75 -3.98
CA ALA A 67 11.88 -6.60 -4.79
C ALA A 67 13.37 -6.34 -4.52
N ASP A 68 13.78 -5.07 -4.43
CA ASP A 68 15.17 -4.67 -4.13
C ASP A 68 15.66 -5.18 -2.77
N ARG A 69 14.73 -5.41 -1.84
CA ARG A 69 15.00 -5.93 -0.49
C ARG A 69 14.83 -7.44 -0.37
N GLY A 70 14.60 -8.13 -1.48
CA GLY A 70 14.46 -9.59 -1.52
C GLY A 70 13.09 -10.12 -1.09
N TRP A 71 12.08 -9.26 -1.01
CA TRP A 71 10.69 -9.71 -0.88
C TRP A 71 10.16 -10.21 -2.22
N VAL A 72 9.24 -11.16 -2.16
CA VAL A 72 8.67 -11.81 -3.34
C VAL A 72 7.17 -11.63 -3.32
N LEU A 73 6.60 -11.19 -4.45
CA LEU A 73 5.16 -11.08 -4.63
C LEU A 73 4.50 -12.45 -4.37
N ASP A 74 3.54 -12.49 -3.45
CA ASP A 74 2.74 -13.67 -3.23
C ASP A 74 1.56 -13.72 -4.19
N ALA A 75 1.83 -14.31 -5.36
CA ALA A 75 0.83 -14.55 -6.38
C ALA A 75 -0.34 -15.44 -5.92
N ALA A 76 -0.17 -16.27 -4.88
CA ALA A 76 -1.23 -17.14 -4.39
C ALA A 76 -2.28 -16.38 -3.57
N SER A 77 -1.90 -15.28 -2.93
CA SER A 77 -2.81 -14.44 -2.12
C SER A 77 -3.28 -13.18 -2.85
N LEU A 78 -2.81 -12.95 -4.07
CA LEU A 78 -3.20 -11.83 -4.91
C LEU A 78 -4.71 -11.90 -5.22
N SER A 79 -5.43 -10.80 -4.98
CA SER A 79 -6.85 -10.69 -5.33
C SER A 79 -7.24 -9.24 -5.64
N GLU A 80 -8.48 -9.02 -6.07
CA GLU A 80 -8.98 -7.67 -6.35
C GLU A 80 -8.91 -6.80 -5.08
N GLY A 81 -8.08 -5.76 -5.13
CA GLY A 81 -7.86 -4.88 -4.00
C GLY A 81 -7.00 -5.47 -2.87
N LEU A 82 -6.24 -6.55 -3.11
CA LEU A 82 -5.24 -7.04 -2.17
C LEU A 82 -4.00 -7.53 -2.92
N VAL A 83 -2.86 -6.93 -2.60
CA VAL A 83 -1.54 -7.34 -3.07
C VAL A 83 -0.70 -7.66 -1.85
N SER A 84 0.09 -8.73 -1.88
CA SER A 84 0.93 -9.11 -0.76
C SER A 84 2.27 -9.65 -1.20
N TRP A 85 3.27 -9.50 -0.34
CA TRP A 85 4.62 -10.00 -0.52
C TRP A 85 5.01 -10.84 0.70
N VAL A 86 5.87 -11.82 0.45
CA VAL A 86 6.50 -12.64 1.49
C VAL A 86 7.99 -12.35 1.53
N TYR A 87 8.61 -12.54 2.69
CA TYR A 87 10.05 -12.43 2.85
C TYR A 87 10.69 -13.84 2.98
N PRO A 88 11.16 -14.46 1.89
CA PRO A 88 11.66 -15.83 1.90
C PRO A 88 12.73 -16.15 2.96
N PRO A 89 13.67 -15.23 3.30
CA PRO A 89 14.65 -15.49 4.35
C PRO A 89 14.07 -15.71 5.75
N SER A 90 12.79 -15.36 5.99
CA SER A 90 12.10 -15.64 7.25
C SER A 90 11.38 -17.00 7.29
N ALA A 91 11.35 -17.75 6.19
CA ALA A 91 10.51 -18.94 6.08
C ALA A 91 10.90 -20.04 7.07
N VAL A 92 9.90 -20.61 7.74
CA VAL A 92 10.02 -21.74 8.67
C VAL A 92 8.89 -22.72 8.38
N ASP A 93 9.21 -24.01 8.38
CA ASP A 93 8.22 -25.08 8.24
C ASP A 93 7.60 -25.39 9.61
N PHE A 94 6.29 -25.25 9.72
CA PHE A 94 5.52 -25.58 10.92
C PHE A 94 4.58 -26.73 10.63
N GLU A 95 4.49 -27.68 11.56
CA GLU A 95 3.50 -28.78 11.46
C GLU A 95 2.06 -28.26 11.51
N ASP A 96 1.83 -27.19 12.28
CA ASP A 96 0.54 -26.54 12.40
C ASP A 96 0.35 -25.47 11.32
N ARG A 97 -0.62 -25.70 10.43
CA ARG A 97 -0.98 -24.76 9.35
C ARG A 97 -1.67 -23.49 9.82
N ALA A 98 -2.08 -23.42 11.09
CA ALA A 98 -2.63 -22.20 11.69
C ALA A 98 -1.54 -21.18 12.04
N VAL A 99 -0.26 -21.57 11.96
CA VAL A 99 0.90 -20.72 12.21
C VAL A 99 1.43 -20.19 10.89
N GLU A 100 1.68 -18.88 10.82
CA GLU A 100 2.22 -18.22 9.63
C GLU A 100 3.64 -18.74 9.34
N PRO A 101 3.90 -19.36 8.18
CA PRO A 101 5.20 -19.97 7.88
C PRO A 101 6.24 -18.97 7.39
N VAL A 102 5.86 -17.73 7.09
CA VAL A 102 6.75 -16.72 6.52
C VAL A 102 6.26 -15.31 6.88
N THR A 103 7.16 -14.38 7.12
CA THR A 103 6.77 -12.97 7.30
C THR A 103 6.16 -12.43 6.01
N ARG A 104 5.04 -11.74 6.15
CA ARG A 104 4.20 -11.27 5.06
C ARG A 104 3.78 -9.82 5.29
N ILE A 105 3.73 -9.05 4.22
CA ILE A 105 3.15 -7.71 4.21
C ILE A 105 2.15 -7.61 3.06
N TRP A 106 1.13 -6.77 3.20
CA TRP A 106 0.12 -6.55 2.18
C TRP A 106 -0.35 -5.11 2.11
N ILE A 107 -0.85 -4.76 0.94
CA ILE A 107 -1.65 -3.57 0.69
C ILE A 107 -3.06 -4.03 0.37
N ALA A 108 -4.04 -3.58 1.16
CA ALA A 108 -5.45 -3.75 0.87
C ALA A 108 -6.05 -2.41 0.45
N VAL A 109 -6.76 -2.40 -0.68
CA VAL A 109 -7.61 -1.29 -1.10
C VAL A 109 -8.96 -1.43 -0.39
N ARG A 110 -9.35 -0.40 0.34
CA ARG A 110 -10.60 -0.34 1.12
C ARG A 110 -11.40 0.88 0.68
N GLY A 111 -12.68 0.72 0.35
CA GLY A 111 -13.56 1.87 0.09
C GLY A 111 -14.53 1.66 -1.07
N GLY A 112 -15.49 2.59 -1.17
CA GLY A 112 -16.43 2.71 -2.29
C GLY A 112 -15.94 3.74 -3.32
N ASP A 113 -16.58 4.90 -3.40
CA ASP A 113 -16.24 5.94 -4.39
C ASP A 113 -14.83 6.54 -4.26
N GLU A 114 -14.13 6.33 -3.14
CA GLU A 114 -12.74 6.76 -2.91
C GLU A 114 -11.96 5.61 -2.24
N ALA A 115 -10.95 5.12 -2.94
CA ALA A 115 -10.10 4.03 -2.50
C ALA A 115 -9.11 4.50 -1.43
N VAL A 116 -9.04 3.79 -0.32
CA VAL A 116 -8.08 3.98 0.77
C VAL A 116 -7.13 2.79 0.81
N LEU A 117 -5.84 3.04 0.82
CA LEU A 117 -4.83 1.99 0.99
C LEU A 117 -4.62 1.69 2.48
N ALA A 118 -4.64 0.42 2.83
CA ALA A 118 -4.31 -0.07 4.16
C ALA A 118 -3.12 -1.04 4.07
N LEU A 119 -2.01 -0.67 4.71
CA LEU A 119 -0.81 -1.51 4.80
C LEU A 119 -0.85 -2.31 6.10
N GLY A 120 -0.53 -3.60 6.02
CA GLY A 120 -0.44 -4.46 7.19
C GLY A 120 0.55 -5.60 7.02
N ALA A 121 0.92 -6.22 8.13
CA ALA A 121 1.88 -7.32 8.15
C ALA A 121 1.56 -8.41 9.19
N THR A 122 2.00 -9.63 8.89
CA THR A 122 2.10 -10.76 9.83
C THR A 122 3.53 -11.26 9.83
N VAL A 123 3.99 -11.72 10.99
CA VAL A 123 5.36 -12.22 11.16
C VAL A 123 5.36 -13.74 11.23
N VAL A 124 6.43 -14.36 10.75
CA VAL A 124 6.60 -15.82 10.84
C VAL A 124 6.37 -16.32 12.27
N GLY A 125 5.70 -17.46 12.43
CA GLY A 125 5.41 -18.03 13.75
C GLY A 125 4.18 -17.44 14.44
N SER A 126 3.53 -16.41 13.89
CA SER A 126 2.25 -15.91 14.43
C SER A 126 1.07 -16.79 14.01
N GLY A 127 0.19 -17.13 14.95
CA GLY A 127 -1.13 -17.69 14.69
C GLY A 127 -2.25 -16.79 15.22
N ALA A 128 -3.51 -17.25 15.09
CA ALA A 128 -4.70 -16.49 15.50
C ALA A 128 -4.73 -16.09 16.99
N ALA A 129 -4.00 -16.82 17.85
CA ALA A 129 -3.90 -16.51 19.27
C ALA A 129 -2.91 -15.38 19.59
N ASP A 130 -2.02 -15.03 18.66
CA ASP A 130 -0.93 -14.06 18.89
C ASP A 130 -1.34 -12.60 18.61
N GLY A 131 -2.63 -12.37 18.39
CA GLY A 131 -3.22 -11.05 18.20
C GLY A 131 -3.41 -10.65 16.75
N GLU A 132 -3.90 -9.42 16.57
CA GLU A 132 -4.19 -8.85 15.25
C GLU A 132 -2.91 -8.60 14.44
N PRO A 133 -3.00 -8.64 13.11
CA PRO A 133 -1.95 -8.13 12.23
C PRO A 133 -1.49 -6.72 12.59
N TYR A 134 -0.23 -6.44 12.25
CA TYR A 134 0.29 -5.08 12.30
C TYR A 134 -0.44 -4.20 11.30
N ARG A 135 -0.66 -2.93 11.69
CA ARG A 135 -0.97 -1.84 10.76
C ARG A 135 0.27 -0.98 10.61
N ILE A 136 0.58 -0.61 9.37
CA ILE A 136 1.77 0.15 9.03
C ILE A 136 1.30 1.45 8.36
N GLU A 137 1.75 2.58 8.89
CA GLU A 137 1.55 3.86 8.22
C GLU A 137 2.51 3.95 7.03
N ALA A 138 2.08 4.55 5.92
CA ALA A 138 2.84 4.52 4.68
C ALA A 138 4.23 5.17 4.82
N ASP A 139 4.33 6.24 5.61
CA ASP A 139 5.58 6.94 5.92
C ASP A 139 6.53 6.18 6.86
N ARG A 140 6.06 5.07 7.45
CA ARG A 140 6.83 4.18 8.33
C ARG A 140 7.22 2.87 7.68
N LEU A 141 6.87 2.66 6.41
CA LEU A 141 7.14 1.40 5.72
C LEU A 141 8.63 1.03 5.76
N GLY A 142 9.54 1.99 5.55
CA GLY A 142 10.99 1.73 5.57
C GLY A 142 11.49 1.19 6.92
N ASP A 143 11.12 1.84 8.02
CA ASP A 143 11.48 1.43 9.38
C ASP A 143 10.85 0.08 9.74
N ALA A 144 9.58 -0.11 9.35
CA ALA A 144 8.86 -1.36 9.56
C ALA A 144 9.55 -2.52 8.82
N LEU A 145 10.00 -2.33 7.57
CA LEU A 145 10.70 -3.36 6.81
C LEU A 145 11.98 -3.81 7.51
N VAL A 146 12.78 -2.87 8.06
CA VAL A 146 14.00 -3.22 8.81
C VAL A 146 13.68 -4.11 10.02
N ALA A 147 12.63 -3.78 10.78
CA ALA A 147 12.21 -4.56 11.94
C ALA A 147 11.70 -5.95 11.54
N LEU A 148 10.88 -6.02 10.48
CA LEU A 148 10.30 -7.27 9.98
C LEU A 148 11.36 -8.21 9.37
N GLU A 149 12.32 -7.68 8.61
CA GLU A 149 13.41 -8.43 7.98
C GLU A 149 14.37 -9.04 9.00
N SER A 150 14.50 -8.40 10.17
CA SER A 150 15.36 -8.84 11.27
C SER A 150 14.70 -9.89 12.17
N TYR A 151 13.37 -9.97 12.18
CA TYR A 151 12.61 -10.87 13.06
C TYR A 151 12.73 -12.34 12.65
N ARG A 152 12.89 -13.25 13.62
CA ARG A 152 12.80 -14.70 13.42
C ARG A 152 11.78 -15.33 14.37
N ALA A 153 11.24 -16.48 13.97
CA ALA A 153 10.27 -17.20 14.78
C ALA A 153 10.82 -17.51 16.18
N GLY A 154 10.06 -17.18 17.22
CA GLY A 154 10.45 -17.34 18.62
C GLY A 154 11.12 -16.11 19.24
N ASP A 155 11.54 -15.13 18.45
CA ASP A 155 12.00 -13.85 18.99
C ASP A 155 10.83 -13.06 19.61
N PRO A 156 11.11 -12.13 20.54
CA PRO A 156 10.12 -11.15 20.96
C PRO A 156 9.53 -10.41 19.76
N ARG A 157 8.21 -10.21 19.77
CA ARG A 157 7.51 -9.54 18.68
C ARG A 157 8.10 -8.14 18.41
N PRO A 158 8.33 -7.76 17.14
CA PRO A 158 8.85 -6.46 16.81
C PRO A 158 7.82 -5.38 17.15
N VAL A 159 8.33 -4.23 17.60
CA VAL A 159 7.55 -2.99 17.68
C VAL A 159 7.79 -2.23 16.38
N LEU A 160 6.73 -1.96 15.64
CA LEU A 160 6.80 -1.14 14.43
C LEU A 160 6.53 0.32 14.86
N SER A 161 7.49 1.20 14.63
CA SER A 161 7.48 2.62 15.01
C SER A 161 7.04 3.54 13.89
#